data_AF-A0A5C6N7X3-F1
#
_entry.id   AF-A0A5C6N7X3-F1
#
_cell.length_a   1.000
_cell.length_b   1.000
_cell.length_c   1.000
_cell.angle_alpha   90.00
_cell.angle_beta   90.00
_cell.angle_gamma   90.00
#
_symmetry.space_group_name_H-M   'P 1'
#
loop_
_entity.id
_entity.type
_entity.pdbx_description
1 polymer ?
#
loop_
_entity_poly.entity_id
_entity_poly.type
_entity_poly.pdbx_seq_one_letter_code
_entity_poly.pdbx_strand_id
1 'polypeptide(L)'
;MAAATMMSHSGLNVSSKNDVIPDWTSQEVSTGTTIMAVEYDGGVVIGADSRTTTGAYIANRVTDKLTQIHDRIFCCRSGSAADTQAIADVVTYQLGFHSIELDEPPLVETAANLFKASCYRYREELTAGILVAGWDRRKGGQVYSVPIGGMLVRQPVSVGGSGSSYIYGFMDSNYKPGLSKEQCLELAAAALSLAMERDGSSGGVIRLASISEDGVERRVILGNQLPKFSTH
;
A
#
# COMPACT_ATOMS: atom_id res chain seq x y z
N MET A 1 20.47 -69.47 19.99
CA MET A 1 19.53 -68.69 20.82
C MET A 1 20.37 -67.65 21.55
N ALA A 2 20.45 -66.41 21.06
CA ALA A 2 19.50 -65.30 21.26
C ALA A 2 19.55 -64.79 22.72
N ALA A 3 19.74 -63.51 23.05
CA ALA A 3 19.89 -62.29 22.25
C ALA A 3 20.65 -61.25 23.10
N ALA A 4 21.58 -60.51 22.49
CA ALA A 4 22.13 -59.29 23.04
C ALA A 4 21.29 -58.12 22.51
N THR A 5 20.54 -57.46 23.39
CA THR A 5 19.70 -56.32 23.04
C THR A 5 20.58 -55.12 22.73
N MET A 6 20.81 -54.86 21.45
CA MET A 6 21.43 -53.62 20.98
C MET A 6 20.46 -52.46 21.20
N MET A 7 20.86 -51.50 22.05
CA MET A 7 20.19 -50.20 22.10
C MET A 7 20.43 -49.49 20.76
N SER A 8 19.36 -49.29 20.00
CA SER A 8 19.39 -48.48 18.79
C SER A 8 19.70 -47.04 19.16
N HIS A 9 20.89 -46.55 18.83
CA HIS A 9 21.13 -45.12 18.72
C HIS A 9 20.26 -44.58 17.58
N SER A 10 19.09 -44.05 17.94
CA SER A 10 18.34 -43.16 17.07
C SER A 10 19.18 -41.90 16.88
N GLY A 11 19.91 -41.83 15.77
CA GLY A 11 20.59 -40.61 15.35
C GLY A 11 19.57 -39.50 15.24
N LEU A 12 19.72 -38.44 16.05
CA LEU A 12 19.13 -37.16 15.72
C LEU A 12 19.72 -36.75 14.37
N ASN A 13 18.90 -36.80 13.33
CA ASN A 13 19.16 -36.06 12.10
C ASN A 13 19.09 -34.58 12.45
N VAL A 14 20.24 -34.00 12.77
CA VAL A 14 20.44 -32.55 12.81
C VAL A 14 20.27 -32.06 11.38
N SER A 15 19.05 -31.61 11.06
CA SER A 15 18.76 -30.82 9.86
C SER A 15 19.67 -29.59 9.88
N SER A 16 20.50 -29.45 8.86
CA SER A 16 21.49 -28.36 8.70
C SER A 16 20.86 -27.02 8.32
N LYS A 17 19.76 -26.62 8.98
CA LYS A 17 19.25 -25.25 8.93
C LYS A 17 19.67 -24.57 10.22
N ASN A 18 20.51 -23.56 10.08
CA ASN A 18 20.98 -22.72 11.18
C ASN A 18 19.80 -22.03 11.87
N ASP A 19 19.26 -22.61 12.94
CA ASP A 19 18.24 -22.01 13.81
C ASP A 19 18.79 -20.88 14.72
N VAL A 20 20.02 -20.41 14.46
CA VAL A 20 20.70 -19.35 15.24
C VAL A 20 20.39 -17.96 14.69
N ILE A 21 19.89 -17.86 13.45
CA ILE A 21 19.58 -16.59 12.80
C ILE A 21 18.07 -16.36 12.91
N PRO A 22 17.61 -15.30 13.58
CA PRO A 22 16.18 -15.09 13.74
C PRO A 22 15.51 -14.79 12.38
N ASP A 23 14.34 -15.39 12.16
CA ASP A 23 13.63 -15.53 10.87
C ASP A 23 13.45 -14.21 10.06
N TRP A 24 13.51 -13.06 10.74
CA TRP A 24 13.43 -11.73 10.13
C TRP A 24 14.63 -11.33 9.27
N THR A 25 15.76 -12.06 9.32
CA THR A 25 16.87 -11.85 8.38
C THR A 25 16.67 -12.55 7.03
N SER A 26 15.76 -13.52 6.96
CA SER A 26 15.45 -14.32 5.76
C SER A 26 14.08 -14.03 5.16
N GLN A 27 13.20 -13.33 5.88
CA GLN A 27 11.88 -12.95 5.41
C GLN A 27 11.88 -11.57 4.75
N GLU A 28 11.00 -11.41 3.77
CA GLU A 28 10.73 -10.11 3.15
C GLU A 28 10.25 -9.10 4.20
N VAL A 29 10.64 -7.83 4.00
CA VAL A 29 10.09 -6.72 4.79
C VAL A 29 8.63 -6.54 4.39
N SER A 30 7.76 -7.28 5.07
CA SER A 30 6.32 -7.14 4.98
C SER A 30 5.91 -5.82 5.64
N THR A 31 5.51 -4.86 4.82
CA THR A 31 5.12 -3.54 5.30
C THR A 31 3.76 -3.65 6.00
N GLY A 32 3.78 -3.56 7.32
CA GLY A 32 2.63 -3.05 8.04
C GLY A 32 2.14 -1.76 7.43
N THR A 33 0.92 -1.74 6.92
CA THR A 33 0.46 -0.65 6.06
C THR A 33 -1.03 -0.45 6.13
N THR A 34 -1.43 0.81 6.17
CA THR A 34 -2.77 1.24 5.79
C THR A 34 -2.64 2.27 4.69
N ILE A 35 -3.19 1.96 3.52
CA ILE A 35 -3.28 2.86 2.37
C ILE A 35 -4.74 3.04 1.98
N MET A 36 -5.09 4.21 1.47
CA MET A 36 -6.43 4.47 0.97
C MET A 36 -6.46 5.54 -0.11
N ALA A 37 -7.52 5.53 -0.90
CA ALA A 37 -7.81 6.52 -1.92
C ALA A 37 -9.31 6.77 -2.00
N VAL A 38 -9.71 8.03 -2.17
CA VAL A 38 -11.10 8.48 -2.26
C VAL A 38 -11.24 9.46 -3.43
N GLU A 39 -12.17 9.18 -4.34
CA GLU A 39 -12.56 10.04 -5.45
C GLU A 39 -13.54 11.12 -4.97
N TYR A 40 -13.38 12.34 -5.46
CA TYR A 40 -14.30 13.45 -5.23
C TYR A 40 -14.50 14.26 -6.52
N ASP A 41 -15.49 15.14 -6.54
CA ASP A 41 -15.74 15.98 -7.71
C ASP A 41 -14.59 16.99 -7.90
N GLY A 42 -13.76 16.76 -8.93
CA GLY A 42 -12.56 17.53 -9.22
C GLY A 42 -11.23 16.79 -9.00
N GLY A 43 -11.22 15.61 -8.37
CA GLY A 43 -9.95 14.91 -8.13
C GLY A 43 -10.01 13.68 -7.24
N VAL A 44 -8.86 13.34 -6.66
CA VAL A 44 -8.72 12.24 -5.70
C VAL A 44 -7.91 12.68 -4.49
N VAL A 45 -8.21 12.09 -3.34
CA VAL A 45 -7.38 12.15 -2.13
C VAL A 45 -6.80 10.77 -1.91
N ILE A 46 -5.48 10.69 -1.75
CA ILE A 46 -4.78 9.48 -1.32
C ILE A 46 -4.15 9.68 0.05
N GLY A 47 -4.03 8.59 0.79
CA GLY A 47 -3.45 8.62 2.13
C GLY A 47 -2.77 7.33 2.52
N ALA A 48 -1.73 7.44 3.33
CA ALA A 48 -1.02 6.30 3.89
C ALA A 48 -0.42 6.62 5.26
N ASP A 49 -0.25 5.60 6.09
CA ASP A 49 0.64 5.64 7.25
C ASP A 49 2.12 5.57 6.81
N SER A 50 3.05 5.77 7.74
CA SER A 50 4.48 5.89 7.41
C SER A 50 5.37 4.82 8.05
N ARG A 51 4.80 3.87 8.82
CA ARG A 51 5.57 2.81 9.48
C ARG A 51 5.92 1.71 8.49
N THR A 52 7.10 1.12 8.65
CA THR A 52 7.54 -0.11 7.99
C THR A 52 8.15 -1.02 9.05
N THR A 53 7.67 -2.26 9.10
CA THR A 53 8.05 -3.25 10.11
C THR A 53 8.73 -4.46 9.49
N THR A 54 9.54 -5.15 10.28
CA THR A 54 10.06 -6.49 9.99
C THR A 54 9.80 -7.34 11.23
N GLY A 55 8.73 -8.12 11.20
CA GLY A 55 8.15 -8.70 12.42
C GLY A 55 7.76 -7.60 13.42
N ALA A 56 8.17 -7.74 14.69
CA ALA A 56 7.92 -6.75 15.73
C ALA A 56 8.85 -5.52 15.66
N TYR A 57 9.92 -5.56 14.87
CA TYR A 57 10.88 -4.46 14.77
C TYR A 57 10.38 -3.41 13.77
N ILE A 58 10.42 -2.14 14.18
CA ILE A 58 10.09 -1.01 13.29
C ILE A 58 11.37 -0.60 12.53
N ALA A 59 11.48 -1.07 11.29
CA ALA A 59 12.60 -0.78 10.41
C ALA A 59 12.64 0.71 9.99
N ASN A 60 11.49 1.32 9.73
CA ASN A 60 11.38 2.75 9.43
C ASN A 60 10.07 3.31 9.98
N ARG A 61 10.10 4.53 10.53
CA ARG A 61 8.94 5.21 11.11
C ARG A 61 8.29 6.26 10.20
N VAL A 62 8.97 6.69 9.14
CA VAL A 62 8.59 7.88 8.34
C VAL A 62 8.60 7.62 6.84
N THR A 63 8.51 6.36 6.42
CA THR A 63 8.45 5.93 5.01
C THR A 63 7.37 6.70 4.25
N ASP A 64 7.68 7.09 3.01
CA ASP A 64 6.68 7.61 2.09
C ASP A 64 6.16 6.50 1.19
N LYS A 65 4.89 6.13 1.40
CA LYS A 65 4.20 5.08 0.64
C LYS A 65 3.42 5.64 -0.55
N LEU A 66 3.39 6.97 -0.70
CA LEU A 66 2.71 7.68 -1.80
C LEU A 66 3.75 8.04 -2.87
N THR A 67 3.89 7.17 -3.86
CA THR A 67 4.92 7.31 -4.91
C THR A 67 4.34 8.02 -6.12
N GLN A 68 5.04 9.04 -6.58
CA GLN A 68 4.67 9.73 -7.82
C GLN A 68 5.08 8.88 -9.01
N ILE A 69 4.12 8.55 -9.88
CA ILE A 69 4.36 7.79 -11.12
C ILE A 69 4.41 8.74 -12.32
N HIS A 70 3.62 9.82 -12.26
CA HIS A 70 3.66 10.95 -13.19
C HIS A 70 3.18 12.21 -12.46
N ASP A 71 3.22 13.38 -13.12
CA ASP A 71 2.80 14.68 -12.56
C ASP A 71 1.46 14.64 -11.78
N ARG A 72 0.46 13.91 -12.30
CA ARG A 72 -0.90 13.81 -11.71
C ARG A 72 -1.33 12.37 -11.45
N ILE A 73 -0.38 11.43 -11.38
CA ILE A 73 -0.66 10.02 -11.15
C ILE A 73 0.27 9.51 -10.05
N PHE A 74 -0.32 8.94 -9.01
CA PHE A 74 0.37 8.39 -7.87
C PHE A 74 -0.02 6.93 -7.68
N CYS A 75 0.86 6.18 -7.02
CA CYS A 75 0.51 4.89 -6.47
C CYS A 75 0.74 4.86 -4.95
N CYS A 76 -0.15 4.16 -4.24
CA CYS A 76 0.04 3.79 -2.85
C CYS A 76 0.57 2.36 -2.80
N ARG A 77 1.68 2.15 -2.10
CA ARG A 77 2.38 0.86 -2.05
C ARG A 77 2.10 0.12 -0.74
N SER A 78 1.69 -1.15 -0.84
CA SER A 78 1.53 -2.07 0.29
C SER A 78 2.01 -3.48 -0.09
N GLY A 79 2.54 -4.24 0.88
CA GLY A 79 3.14 -5.56 0.66
C GLY A 79 4.66 -5.54 0.88
N SER A 80 5.40 -6.29 0.07
CA SER A 80 6.86 -6.29 0.08
C SER A 80 7.39 -4.92 -0.36
N ALA A 81 8.24 -4.32 0.48
CA ALA A 81 8.80 -3.01 0.18
C ALA A 81 9.63 -3.03 -1.12
N ALA A 82 10.42 -4.08 -1.32
CA ALA A 82 11.29 -4.23 -2.49
C ALA A 82 10.46 -4.39 -3.78
N ASP A 83 9.48 -5.29 -3.77
CA ASP A 83 8.64 -5.57 -4.93
C ASP A 83 7.87 -4.34 -5.38
N THR A 84 7.21 -3.67 -4.44
CA THR A 84 6.40 -2.49 -4.75
C THR A 84 7.23 -1.32 -5.24
N GLN A 85 8.48 -1.17 -4.77
CA GLN A 85 9.41 -0.17 -5.31
C GLN A 85 9.82 -0.50 -6.73
N ALA A 86 10.26 -1.74 -6.97
CA ALA A 86 10.71 -2.16 -8.29
C ALA A 86 9.61 -2.02 -9.36
N ILE A 87 8.37 -2.44 -9.05
CA ILE A 87 7.24 -2.27 -9.97
C ILE A 87 6.94 -0.79 -10.22
N ALA A 88 6.96 0.05 -9.17
CA ALA A 88 6.69 1.48 -9.33
C ALA A 88 7.72 2.16 -10.26
N ASP A 89 9.00 1.81 -10.13
CA ASP A 89 10.08 2.35 -10.97
C ASP A 89 9.91 1.91 -12.43
N VAL A 90 9.60 0.63 -12.66
CA VAL A 90 9.35 0.09 -14.01
C VAL A 90 8.15 0.77 -14.67
N VAL A 91 7.04 0.94 -13.94
CA VAL A 91 5.84 1.59 -14.46
C VAL A 91 6.09 3.07 -14.73
N THR A 92 6.83 3.76 -13.86
CA THR A 92 7.22 5.16 -14.05
C THR A 92 8.01 5.33 -15.34
N TYR A 93 9.00 4.46 -15.59
CA TYR A 93 9.77 4.48 -16.83
C TYR A 93 8.90 4.23 -18.06
N GLN A 94 8.08 3.18 -18.05
CA GLN A 94 7.23 2.82 -19.19
C GLN A 94 6.20 3.91 -19.51
N LEU A 95 5.57 4.48 -18.48
CA LEU A 95 4.55 5.51 -18.64
C LEU A 95 5.17 6.83 -19.10
N GLY A 96 6.33 7.20 -18.57
CA GLY A 96 7.06 8.40 -18.99
C GLY A 96 7.51 8.31 -20.45
N PHE A 97 8.08 7.18 -20.87
CA PHE A 97 8.42 6.95 -22.27
C PHE A 97 7.20 7.07 -23.19
N HIS A 98 6.08 6.42 -22.81
CA HIS A 98 4.84 6.48 -23.57
C HIS A 98 4.25 7.89 -23.68
N SER A 99 4.30 8.68 -22.61
CA SER A 99 3.83 10.07 -22.62
C SER A 99 4.67 10.96 -23.54
N ILE A 100 6.00 10.78 -23.53
CA ILE A 100 6.92 11.54 -24.40
C ILE A 100 6.67 11.19 -25.88
N GLU A 101 6.49 9.91 -26.20
CA GLU A 101 6.23 9.46 -27.57
C GLU A 101 4.92 10.04 -28.14
N LEU A 102 3.89 10.16 -27.30
CA LEU A 102 2.59 10.70 -27.70
C LEU A 102 2.47 12.22 -27.58
N ASP A 103 3.43 12.88 -26.92
CA ASP A 103 3.37 14.31 -26.56
C ASP A 103 2.05 14.69 -25.84
N GLU A 104 1.53 13.78 -25.02
CA GLU A 104 0.28 13.96 -24.27
C GLU A 104 0.46 13.49 -22.81
N PRO A 105 -0.12 14.20 -21.83
CA PRO A 105 -0.17 13.71 -20.45
C PRO A 105 -0.85 12.33 -20.38
N PRO A 106 -0.27 11.35 -19.66
CA PRO A 106 -0.79 9.99 -19.65
C PRO A 106 -2.12 9.90 -18.90
N LEU A 107 -2.94 8.91 -19.28
CA LEU A 107 -4.20 8.60 -18.61
C LEU A 107 -3.98 7.75 -17.35
N VAL A 108 -4.81 7.95 -16.33
CA VAL A 108 -4.74 7.17 -15.07
C VAL A 108 -4.96 5.68 -15.35
N GLU A 109 -5.90 5.37 -16.25
CA GLU A 109 -6.20 4.00 -16.67
C GLU A 109 -5.02 3.31 -17.36
N THR A 110 -4.20 4.05 -18.12
CA THR A 110 -2.99 3.49 -18.76
C THR A 110 -1.99 3.06 -17.69
N ALA A 111 -1.71 3.93 -16.71
CA ALA A 111 -0.84 3.59 -15.59
C ALA A 111 -1.35 2.37 -14.82
N ALA A 112 -2.65 2.31 -14.55
CA ALA A 112 -3.27 1.20 -13.82
C ALA A 112 -3.16 -0.13 -14.59
N ASN A 113 -3.25 -0.11 -15.93
CA ASN A 113 -3.03 -1.29 -16.76
C ASN A 113 -1.56 -1.76 -16.77
N LEU A 114 -0.59 -0.85 -16.69
CA LEU A 114 0.84 -1.23 -16.55
C LEU A 114 1.11 -1.92 -15.22
N PHE A 115 0.53 -1.43 -14.12
CA PHE A 115 0.58 -2.10 -12.82
C PHE A 115 -0.09 -3.48 -12.87
N LYS A 116 -1.31 -3.57 -13.42
CA LYS A 116 -2.02 -4.84 -13.64
C LYS A 116 -1.15 -5.85 -14.39
N ALA A 117 -0.57 -5.44 -15.52
CA ALA A 117 0.25 -6.33 -16.35
C ALA A 117 1.50 -6.82 -15.61
N SER A 118 2.18 -5.93 -14.87
CA SER A 118 3.36 -6.27 -14.08
C SER A 118 3.03 -7.20 -12.92
N CYS A 119 2.04 -6.83 -12.10
CA CYS A 119 1.61 -7.63 -10.95
C CYS A 119 1.08 -9.01 -11.37
N TYR A 120 0.34 -9.11 -12.48
CA TYR A 120 -0.18 -10.40 -12.96
C TYR A 120 0.92 -11.30 -13.50
N ARG A 121 1.88 -10.73 -14.24
CA ARG A 121 3.00 -11.49 -14.84
C ARG A 121 3.84 -12.18 -13.79
N TYR A 122 4.14 -11.48 -12.70
CA TYR A 122 5.02 -11.94 -11.63
C TYR A 122 4.25 -12.29 -10.35
N ARG A 123 2.97 -12.65 -10.46
CA ARG A 123 2.07 -12.85 -9.31
C ARG A 123 2.51 -13.95 -8.32
N GLU A 124 3.36 -14.88 -8.76
CA GLU A 124 3.90 -15.96 -7.93
C GLU A 124 5.23 -15.57 -7.24
N GLU A 125 5.83 -14.45 -7.66
CA GLU A 125 7.12 -13.95 -7.18
C GLU A 125 7.00 -12.63 -6.41
N LEU A 126 5.93 -11.85 -6.66
CA LEU A 126 5.74 -10.53 -6.07
C LEU A 126 4.58 -10.50 -5.08
N THR A 127 4.81 -9.86 -3.94
CA THR A 127 3.78 -9.51 -2.97
C THR A 127 3.49 -8.01 -3.04
N ALA A 128 2.63 -7.61 -3.97
CA ALA A 128 2.30 -6.21 -4.22
C ALA A 128 0.78 -5.95 -4.22
N GLY A 129 0.33 -5.11 -3.29
CA GLY A 129 -0.98 -4.45 -3.32
C GLY A 129 -0.80 -2.98 -3.65
N ILE A 130 -1.33 -2.55 -4.80
CA ILE A 130 -1.17 -1.20 -5.32
C ILE A 130 -2.54 -0.52 -5.45
N LEU A 131 -2.66 0.70 -4.93
CA LEU A 131 -3.74 1.60 -5.33
C LEU A 131 -3.16 2.63 -6.30
N VAL A 132 -3.69 2.70 -7.52
CA VAL A 132 -3.33 3.71 -8.51
C VAL A 132 -4.41 4.77 -8.48
N ALA A 133 -4.01 6.02 -8.25
CA ALA A 133 -4.93 7.13 -8.18
C ALA A 133 -4.33 8.35 -8.85
N GLY A 134 -5.18 9.11 -9.54
CA GLY A 134 -4.74 10.32 -10.21
C GLY A 134 -5.88 11.09 -10.82
N TRP A 135 -5.51 12.10 -11.59
CA TRP A 135 -6.43 12.92 -12.36
C TRP A 135 -5.97 12.95 -13.82
N ASP A 136 -6.91 12.81 -14.74
CA ASP A 136 -6.68 13.09 -16.16
C ASP A 136 -7.82 13.91 -16.77
N ARG A 137 -7.56 14.52 -17.93
CA ARG A 137 -8.50 15.41 -18.62
C ARG A 137 -9.73 14.70 -19.17
N ARG A 138 -9.70 13.36 -19.32
CA ARG A 138 -10.76 12.60 -19.99
C ARG A 138 -11.84 12.14 -19.01
N LYS A 139 -11.42 11.64 -17.85
CA LYS A 139 -12.31 11.01 -16.86
C LYS A 139 -12.23 11.70 -15.49
N GLY A 140 -11.36 12.70 -15.32
CA GLY A 140 -11.16 13.38 -14.05
C GLY A 140 -10.41 12.51 -13.04
N GLY A 141 -10.79 12.67 -11.76
CA GLY A 141 -10.27 11.88 -10.66
C GLY A 141 -10.66 10.40 -10.78
N GLN A 142 -9.70 9.49 -10.63
CA GLN A 142 -9.93 8.06 -10.73
C GLN A 142 -9.10 7.30 -9.70
N VAL A 143 -9.70 6.25 -9.13
CA VAL A 143 -9.03 5.29 -8.25
C VAL A 143 -9.18 3.88 -8.81
N TYR A 144 -8.05 3.19 -8.92
CA TYR A 144 -7.94 1.81 -9.37
C TYR A 144 -7.21 0.97 -8.32
N SER A 145 -7.80 -0.17 -7.96
CA SER A 145 -7.20 -1.16 -7.07
C SER A 145 -6.58 -2.30 -7.88
N VAL A 146 -5.31 -2.58 -7.59
CA VAL A 146 -4.57 -3.75 -8.07
C VAL A 146 -4.13 -4.56 -6.85
N PRO A 147 -5.00 -5.44 -6.32
CA PRO A 147 -4.64 -6.28 -5.20
C PRO A 147 -3.67 -7.39 -5.63
N ILE A 148 -3.17 -8.11 -4.63
CA ILE A 148 -2.37 -9.32 -4.85
C ILE A 148 -3.16 -10.27 -5.77
N GLY A 149 -2.50 -10.79 -6.81
CA GLY A 149 -3.10 -11.56 -7.90
C GLY A 149 -3.28 -10.77 -9.20
N GLY A 150 -3.13 -9.43 -9.17
CA GLY A 150 -3.01 -8.63 -10.39
C GLY A 150 -4.31 -8.38 -11.15
N MET A 151 -5.48 -8.50 -10.51
CA MET A 151 -6.72 -7.98 -11.08
C MET A 151 -6.73 -6.45 -11.07
N LEU A 152 -7.62 -5.83 -11.84
CA LEU A 152 -7.77 -4.38 -11.91
C LEU A 152 -9.23 -4.01 -11.74
N VAL A 153 -9.53 -3.19 -10.74
CA VAL A 153 -10.91 -2.77 -10.43
C VAL A 153 -10.94 -1.25 -10.19
N ARG A 154 -11.84 -0.54 -10.88
CA ARG A 154 -12.13 0.87 -10.58
C ARG A 154 -13.11 0.95 -9.42
N GLN A 155 -12.83 1.81 -8.44
CA GLN A 155 -13.71 2.05 -7.30
C GLN A 155 -13.68 3.53 -6.93
N PRO A 156 -14.77 4.14 -6.45
CA PRO A 156 -14.74 5.52 -5.98
C PRO A 156 -14.01 5.67 -4.64
N VAL A 157 -13.90 4.58 -3.87
CA VAL A 157 -13.10 4.51 -2.64
C VAL A 157 -12.42 3.15 -2.59
N SER A 158 -11.16 3.11 -2.17
CA SER A 158 -10.43 1.87 -1.97
C SER A 158 -9.50 1.97 -0.77
N VAL A 159 -9.42 0.90 0.00
CA VAL A 159 -8.55 0.75 1.17
C VAL A 159 -7.71 -0.52 1.00
N GLY A 160 -6.47 -0.50 1.47
CA GLY A 160 -5.54 -1.62 1.32
C GLY A 160 -4.47 -1.67 2.40
N GLY A 161 -3.69 -2.75 2.38
CA GLY A 161 -2.70 -3.07 3.41
C GLY A 161 -3.29 -3.85 4.60
N SER A 162 -2.46 -4.17 5.58
CA SER A 162 -2.86 -4.93 6.78
C SER A 162 -3.92 -4.21 7.62
N GLY A 163 -3.81 -2.89 7.75
CA GLY A 163 -4.68 -2.10 8.60
C GLY A 163 -6.05 -1.81 8.01
N SER A 164 -6.27 -2.07 6.71
CA SER A 164 -7.57 -1.85 6.07
C SER A 164 -8.68 -2.71 6.67
N SER A 165 -8.33 -3.89 7.17
CA SER A 165 -9.25 -4.84 7.81
C SER A 165 -10.01 -4.24 9.01
N TYR A 166 -9.40 -3.29 9.73
CA TYR A 166 -9.99 -2.64 10.91
C TYR A 166 -10.96 -1.50 10.58
N ILE A 167 -10.97 -1.03 9.32
CA ILE A 167 -11.68 0.22 8.94
C ILE A 167 -12.77 0.02 7.90
N TYR A 168 -13.03 -1.20 7.42
CA TYR A 168 -14.13 -1.47 6.48
C TYR A 168 -15.48 -0.95 6.99
N GLY A 169 -15.87 -1.32 8.23
CA GLY A 169 -17.13 -0.85 8.81
C GLY A 169 -17.20 0.67 9.01
N PHE A 170 -16.06 1.32 9.28
CA PHE A 170 -15.98 2.78 9.36
C PHE A 170 -16.19 3.41 7.98
N MET A 171 -15.52 2.90 6.95
CA MET A 171 -15.65 3.40 5.58
C MET A 171 -17.08 3.21 5.07
N ASP A 172 -17.68 2.03 5.26
CA ASP A 172 -19.05 1.75 4.84
C ASP A 172 -20.09 2.68 5.49
N SER A 173 -19.83 3.12 6.72
CA SER A 173 -20.75 4.00 7.47
C SER A 173 -20.54 5.49 7.18
N ASN A 174 -19.32 5.92 6.84
CA ASN A 174 -18.94 7.33 6.77
C ASN A 174 -18.70 7.83 5.35
N TYR A 175 -18.32 6.97 4.41
CA TYR A 175 -18.20 7.35 3.01
C TYR A 175 -19.58 7.59 2.41
N LYS A 176 -19.72 8.70 1.69
CA LYS A 176 -20.91 9.02 0.90
C LYS A 176 -20.47 9.48 -0.49
N PRO A 177 -21.23 9.19 -1.56
CA PRO A 177 -20.96 9.79 -2.85
C PRO A 177 -21.06 11.33 -2.78
N GLY A 178 -20.17 12.04 -3.47
CA GLY A 178 -20.20 13.50 -3.58
C GLY A 178 -19.61 14.26 -2.39
N LEU A 179 -18.70 13.66 -1.62
CA LEU A 179 -17.92 14.39 -0.62
C LEU A 179 -17.04 15.47 -1.28
N SER A 180 -16.83 16.58 -0.57
CA SER A 180 -15.86 17.60 -0.99
C SER A 180 -14.41 17.14 -0.77
N LYS A 181 -13.46 17.87 -1.36
CA LYS A 181 -12.02 17.67 -1.12
C LYS A 181 -11.68 17.63 0.38
N GLU A 182 -12.18 18.59 1.15
CA GLU A 182 -11.92 18.73 2.58
C GLU A 182 -12.53 17.56 3.36
N GLN A 183 -13.76 17.17 3.03
CA GLN A 183 -14.43 16.03 3.65
C GLN A 183 -13.69 14.71 3.35
N CYS A 184 -13.14 14.55 2.14
CA CYS A 184 -12.30 13.41 1.79
C CYS A 184 -10.97 13.40 2.55
N LEU A 185 -10.35 14.57 2.76
CA LEU A 185 -9.14 14.69 3.59
C LEU A 185 -9.42 14.32 5.06
N GLU A 186 -10.54 14.78 5.61
CA GLU A 186 -10.98 14.45 6.97
C GLU A 186 -11.31 12.96 7.12
N LEU A 187 -12.06 12.39 6.16
CA LEU A 187 -12.37 10.97 6.12
C LEU A 187 -11.10 10.12 6.07
N ALA A 188 -10.14 10.51 5.22
CA ALA A 188 -8.88 9.80 5.09
C ALA A 188 -8.03 9.88 6.37
N ALA A 189 -7.93 11.07 6.98
CA ALA A 189 -7.22 11.25 8.24
C ALA A 189 -7.84 10.43 9.37
N ALA A 190 -9.18 10.39 9.45
CA ALA A 190 -9.91 9.63 10.46
C ALA A 190 -9.72 8.12 10.28
N ALA A 191 -9.91 7.61 9.06
CA ALA A 191 -9.77 6.19 8.75
C ALA A 191 -8.35 5.68 9.03
N LEU A 192 -7.33 6.39 8.55
CA LEU A 192 -5.93 6.01 8.80
C LEU A 192 -5.58 6.04 10.30
N SER A 193 -6.09 7.03 11.03
CA SER A 193 -5.85 7.12 12.49
C SER A 193 -6.49 5.94 13.24
N LEU A 194 -7.72 5.55 12.90
CA LEU A 194 -8.38 4.37 13.47
C LEU A 194 -7.62 3.08 13.17
N ALA A 195 -7.11 2.93 11.93
CA ALA A 195 -6.31 1.78 11.56
C ALA A 195 -4.98 1.74 12.33
N MET A 196 -4.30 2.88 12.46
CA MET A 196 -3.03 3.01 13.20
C MET A 196 -3.16 2.73 14.70
N GLU A 197 -4.34 2.92 15.30
CA GLU A 197 -4.60 2.59 16.71
C GLU A 197 -4.72 1.07 16.94
N ARG A 198 -5.10 0.29 15.92
CA ARG A 198 -5.41 -1.13 16.04
C ARG A 198 -4.44 -2.08 15.34
N ASP A 199 -3.93 -1.70 14.17
CA ASP A 199 -2.92 -2.47 13.45
C ASP A 199 -1.52 -2.16 13.99
N GLY A 200 -0.91 -3.14 14.66
CA GLY A 200 0.44 -3.00 15.21
C GLY A 200 1.52 -2.72 14.16
N SER A 201 1.22 -3.04 12.90
CA SER A 201 2.14 -2.89 11.78
C SER A 201 2.02 -1.49 11.14
N SER A 202 0.91 -0.79 11.34
CA SER A 202 0.69 0.59 10.89
C SER A 202 1.10 1.62 11.97
N GLY A 203 1.47 2.83 11.57
CA GLY A 203 1.73 3.92 12.52
C GLY A 203 2.62 5.05 11.97
N GLY A 204 3.15 5.86 12.89
CA GLY A 204 3.99 7.00 12.54
C GLY A 204 3.16 8.25 12.25
N VAL A 205 3.30 8.80 11.05
CA VAL A 205 2.56 9.97 10.57
C VAL A 205 1.60 9.57 9.46
N ILE A 206 0.55 10.36 9.26
CA ILE A 206 -0.30 10.23 8.07
C ILE A 206 0.25 11.15 6.99
N ARG A 207 0.49 10.60 5.81
CA ARG A 207 0.76 11.37 4.59
C ARG A 207 -0.51 11.37 3.74
N LEU A 208 -0.94 12.55 3.32
CA LEU A 208 -2.06 12.75 2.40
C LEU A 208 -1.57 13.47 1.16
N ALA A 209 -2.19 13.18 0.02
CA ALA A 209 -2.07 14.01 -1.17
C ALA A 209 -3.43 14.19 -1.83
N SER A 210 -3.77 15.43 -2.17
CA SER A 210 -4.90 15.74 -3.05
C SER A 210 -4.37 15.99 -4.45
N ILE A 211 -4.95 15.31 -5.43
CA ILE A 211 -4.54 15.37 -6.84
C ILE A 211 -5.76 15.83 -7.65
N SER A 212 -5.62 16.95 -8.34
CA SER A 212 -6.69 17.57 -9.14
C SER A 212 -6.15 18.15 -10.46
N GLU A 213 -7.00 18.88 -11.18
CA GLU A 213 -6.59 19.64 -12.36
C GLU A 213 -5.52 20.70 -12.06
N ASP A 214 -5.56 21.32 -10.88
CA ASP A 214 -4.65 22.40 -10.51
C ASP A 214 -3.26 21.91 -10.14
N GLY A 215 -3.13 20.63 -9.77
CA GLY A 215 -1.88 20.01 -9.38
C GLY A 215 -2.01 19.07 -8.18
N VAL A 216 -0.93 18.98 -7.42
CA VAL A 216 -0.81 18.05 -6.29
C VAL A 216 -0.52 18.83 -5.01
N GLU A 217 -1.39 18.69 -4.02
CA GLU A 217 -1.21 19.25 -2.67
C GLU A 217 -0.90 18.12 -1.69
N ARG A 218 0.32 18.13 -1.12
CA ARG A 218 0.74 17.15 -0.11
C ARG A 218 0.59 17.73 1.28
N ARG A 219 0.04 16.92 2.19
CA ARG A 219 -0.12 17.26 3.62
C ARG A 219 0.41 16.13 4.48
N VAL A 220 1.06 16.48 5.59
CA VAL A 220 1.50 15.52 6.61
C VAL A 220 0.80 15.86 7.92
N ILE A 221 0.18 14.86 8.54
CA ILE A 221 -0.39 14.96 9.88
C ILE A 221 0.54 14.22 10.82
N LEU A 222 1.18 14.96 11.71
CA LEU A 222 2.12 14.42 12.68
C LEU A 222 1.41 13.57 13.72
N GLY A 223 2.13 12.64 14.36
CA GLY A 223 1.55 11.70 15.34
C GLY A 223 0.79 12.39 16.49
N ASN A 224 1.24 13.57 16.92
CA ASN A 224 0.59 14.37 17.97
C ASN A 224 -0.65 15.17 17.48
N GLN A 225 -0.88 15.22 16.16
CA GLN A 225 -1.98 15.91 15.50
C GLN A 225 -3.02 14.94 14.93
N LEU A 226 -2.82 13.63 15.11
CA LEU A 226 -3.78 12.63 14.65
C LEU A 226 -5.12 12.82 15.35
N PRO A 227 -6.25 12.73 14.62
CA PRO A 227 -7.57 12.63 15.21
C PRO A 227 -7.61 11.58 16.33
N LYS A 228 -8.07 12.00 17.51
CA LYS A 228 -8.28 11.10 18.64
C LYS A 228 -9.73 10.63 18.64
N PHE A 229 -9.94 9.33 18.76
CA PHE A 229 -11.26 8.72 18.93
C PHE A 229 -11.47 8.42 20.42
N SER A 230 -12.70 8.07 20.81
CA SER A 230 -13.19 8.11 22.20
C SER A 230 -12.58 7.12 23.20
N THR A 231 -11.32 6.71 23.01
CA THR A 231 -10.53 5.91 23.94
C THR A 231 -9.39 6.74 24.55
N HIS A 232 -9.70 7.32 25.72
CA HIS A 232 -8.83 7.98 26.72
C HIS A 232 -8.09 9.27 26.33
#